data_AF-A0A538S7X7-F1
#
_entry.id   AF-A0A538S7X7-F1
#
_cell.length_a   1.000
_cell.length_b   1.000
_cell.length_c   1.000
_cell.angle_alpha   90.00
_cell.angle_beta   90.00
_cell.angle_gamma   90.00
#
_symmetry.space_group_name_H-M   'P 1'
#
loop_
_entity.id
_entity.type
_entity.pdbx_description
1 polymer ?
#
loop_
_entity_poly.entity_id
_entity_poly.type
_entity_poly.pdbx_seq_one_letter_code
_entity_poly.pdbx_strand_id
1 'polypeptide(L)'
;MSERSPLAESRGSALAQAPGPAPVPVRYSLDPHAFAPPAYQTEHAAGLDVYAAVTDPLTIPPGTVNFGTEPYVVHRGDRVAQLVFAQVARVSLAAAADLSETARGDGGFGHSGR
;
A
#
# COMPACT_ATOMS: atom_id res chain seq x y z
N MET A 1 34.85 -51.19 -16.13
CA MET A 1 34.05 -50.74 -14.97
C MET A 1 34.37 -49.28 -14.74
N SER A 2 33.43 -48.38 -15.03
CA SER A 2 33.54 -46.94 -14.74
C SER A 2 32.13 -46.48 -14.42
N GLU A 3 31.80 -46.52 -13.14
CA GLU A 3 30.44 -46.26 -12.66
C GLU A 3 30.23 -44.74 -12.58
N ARG A 4 29.39 -44.22 -13.47
CA ARG A 4 28.93 -42.83 -13.37
C ARG A 4 27.92 -42.73 -12.24
N SER A 5 28.36 -42.20 -11.10
CA SER A 5 27.48 -41.79 -10.02
C SER A 5 26.47 -40.74 -10.53
N PRO A 6 25.16 -40.90 -10.29
CA PRO A 6 24.18 -39.89 -10.65
C PRO A 6 24.29 -38.70 -9.67
N LEU A 7 24.52 -37.51 -10.20
CA LEU A 7 24.36 -36.28 -9.40
C LEU A 7 22.90 -36.21 -8.92
N ALA A 8 22.71 -36.13 -7.61
CA ALA A 8 21.39 -36.00 -7.02
C ALA A 8 20.72 -34.71 -7.52
N GLU A 9 19.49 -34.83 -8.02
CA GLU A 9 18.68 -33.67 -8.36
C GLU A 9 18.49 -32.81 -7.10
N SER A 10 18.88 -31.54 -7.21
CA SER A 10 18.63 -30.56 -6.17
C SER A 10 17.11 -30.38 -6.03
N ARG A 11 16.53 -31.06 -5.04
CA ARG A 11 15.18 -30.78 -4.57
C ARG A 11 15.18 -29.36 -4.04
N GLY A 12 14.77 -28.43 -4.90
CA GLY A 12 14.50 -27.05 -4.52
C GLY A 12 13.55 -27.06 -3.34
N SER A 13 14.06 -26.73 -2.16
CA SER A 13 13.26 -26.58 -0.96
C SER A 13 12.38 -25.36 -1.18
N ALA A 14 11.18 -25.60 -1.72
CA ALA A 14 10.12 -24.61 -1.72
C ALA A 14 9.84 -24.31 -0.25
N LEU A 15 10.44 -23.21 0.24
CA LEU A 15 10.12 -22.64 1.53
C LEU A 15 8.62 -22.39 1.50
N ALA A 16 7.88 -23.27 2.19
CA ALA A 16 6.43 -23.14 2.30
C ALA A 16 6.19 -21.76 2.90
N GLN A 17 5.59 -20.86 2.12
CA GLN A 17 5.19 -19.57 2.64
C GLN A 17 4.30 -19.84 3.85
N ALA A 18 4.71 -19.31 5.00
CA ALA A 18 3.92 -19.41 6.21
C ALA A 18 2.49 -18.94 5.87
N PRO A 19 1.45 -19.65 6.32
CA PRO A 19 0.08 -19.30 5.96
C PRO A 19 -0.14 -17.82 6.30
N GLY A 20 -0.54 -17.06 5.29
CA GLY A 20 -0.76 -15.62 5.44
C GLY A 20 -1.75 -15.35 6.57
N PRO A 21 -1.73 -14.14 7.17
CA PRO A 21 -2.65 -13.78 8.23
C PRO A 21 -4.09 -14.05 7.77
N ALA A 22 -4.89 -14.68 8.65
CA ALA A 22 -6.28 -15.01 8.34
C ALA A 22 -7.04 -13.75 7.89
N PRO A 23 -7.92 -13.83 6.87
CA PRO A 23 -8.65 -12.67 6.36
C PRO A 23 -9.38 -11.94 7.49
N VAL A 24 -9.13 -10.63 7.63
CA VAL A 24 -9.80 -9.79 8.63
C VAL A 24 -11.15 -9.34 8.07
N PRO A 25 -12.29 -9.78 8.62
CA PRO A 25 -13.59 -9.40 8.09
C PRO A 25 -13.91 -7.93 8.44
N VAL A 26 -13.95 -7.07 7.43
CA VAL A 26 -14.37 -5.67 7.57
C VAL A 26 -15.87 -5.57 7.32
N ARG A 27 -16.61 -4.99 8.27
CA ARG A 27 -18.01 -4.60 8.09
C ARG A 27 -18.08 -3.10 7.87
N TYR A 28 -18.93 -2.67 6.94
CA TYR A 28 -19.17 -1.26 6.65
C TYR A 28 -20.68 -1.00 6.49
N SER A 29 -21.06 0.26 6.70
CA SER A 29 -22.35 0.82 6.30
C SER A 29 -22.08 2.01 5.37
N LEU A 30 -22.96 2.24 4.41
CA LEU A 30 -22.90 3.43 3.55
C LEU A 30 -23.95 4.44 4.02
N ASP A 31 -23.58 5.71 3.93
CA ASP A 31 -24.54 6.82 4.03
C ASP A 31 -25.49 6.79 2.81
N PRO A 32 -26.78 7.19 2.93
CA PRO A 32 -27.71 7.25 1.80
C PRO A 32 -27.23 8.09 0.61
N HIS A 33 -26.36 9.07 0.83
CA HIS A 33 -25.76 9.91 -0.21
C HIS A 33 -24.46 9.34 -0.79
N ALA A 34 -23.99 8.17 -0.36
CA ALA A 34 -22.88 7.48 -1.02
C ALA A 34 -23.21 7.16 -2.50
N PHE A 35 -22.19 7.19 -3.36
CA PHE A 35 -22.36 6.81 -4.76
C PHE A 35 -22.33 5.27 -4.94
N ALA A 36 -21.31 4.64 -4.38
CA ALA A 36 -21.08 3.20 -4.41
C ALA A 36 -20.17 2.80 -3.22
N PRO A 37 -20.15 1.51 -2.81
CA PRO A 37 -19.13 1.02 -1.89
C PRO A 37 -17.71 1.15 -2.50
N PRO A 38 -16.66 1.33 -1.68
CA PRO A 38 -15.29 1.30 -2.19
C PRO A 38 -14.94 -0.03 -2.85
N ALA A 39 -14.20 0.00 -3.96
CA ALA A 39 -13.91 -1.21 -4.75
C ALA A 39 -12.50 -1.21 -5.36
N TYR A 40 -11.86 -2.39 -5.39
CA TYR A 40 -10.68 -2.65 -6.21
C TYR A 40 -11.06 -2.62 -7.70
N GLN A 41 -10.26 -1.92 -8.52
CA GLN A 41 -10.51 -1.82 -9.98
C GLN A 41 -9.66 -2.77 -10.83
N THR A 42 -8.61 -3.36 -10.25
CA THR A 42 -7.72 -4.32 -10.92
C THR A 42 -7.32 -5.43 -9.95
N GLU A 43 -6.91 -6.58 -10.50
CA GLU A 43 -6.57 -7.79 -9.74
C GLU A 43 -5.46 -7.59 -8.69
N HIS A 44 -4.54 -6.67 -8.95
CA HIS A 44 -3.37 -6.41 -8.10
C HIS A 44 -3.42 -5.04 -7.39
N ALA A 45 -4.59 -4.40 -7.34
CA ALA A 45 -4.75 -3.13 -6.63
C ALA A 45 -4.57 -3.32 -5.11
N ALA A 46 -3.68 -2.55 -4.50
CA ALA A 46 -3.44 -2.58 -3.05
C ALA A 46 -4.49 -1.81 -2.23
N GLY A 47 -5.31 -0.98 -2.89
CA GLY A 47 -6.33 -0.14 -2.25
C GLY A 47 -7.66 -0.17 -3.00
N LEU A 48 -8.74 0.11 -2.26
CA LEU A 48 -10.10 0.24 -2.78
C LEU A 48 -10.37 1.71 -3.12
N ASP A 49 -10.84 1.98 -4.33
CA ASP A 49 -11.16 3.35 -4.75
C ASP A 49 -12.39 3.88 -4.01
N VAL A 50 -12.31 5.13 -3.54
CA VAL A 50 -13.38 5.85 -2.85
C VAL A 50 -13.98 6.90 -3.78
N TYR A 51 -15.30 6.89 -3.90
CA TYR A 51 -16.06 7.72 -4.83
C TYR A 51 -16.57 9.02 -4.17
N ALA A 52 -16.56 10.11 -4.92
CA ALA A 52 -17.09 11.40 -4.50
C ALA A 52 -18.61 11.33 -4.28
N ALA A 53 -19.02 11.61 -3.05
CA ALA A 53 -20.43 11.59 -2.61
C ALA A 53 -21.10 12.97 -2.68
N VAL A 54 -20.52 13.94 -3.41
CA VAL A 54 -21.11 15.28 -3.57
C VAL A 54 -22.52 15.20 -4.17
N THR A 55 -23.39 16.14 -3.81
CA THR A 55 -24.74 16.27 -4.38
C THR A 55 -24.68 16.97 -5.74
N ASP A 56 -23.90 18.04 -5.80
CA ASP A 56 -23.71 18.92 -6.93
C ASP A 56 -22.20 19.00 -7.28
N PRO A 57 -21.82 19.32 -8.53
CA PRO A 57 -20.41 19.43 -8.90
C PRO A 57 -19.65 20.45 -8.03
N LEU A 58 -18.54 20.02 -7.44
CA LEU A 58 -17.72 20.83 -6.53
C LEU A 58 -16.46 21.34 -7.25
N THR A 59 -16.37 22.64 -7.46
CA THR A 59 -15.17 23.30 -7.98
C THR A 59 -14.15 23.55 -6.86
N ILE A 60 -12.94 23.01 -7.00
CA ILE A 60 -11.80 23.23 -6.12
C ILE A 60 -10.85 24.26 -6.77
N PRO A 61 -10.76 25.50 -6.24
CA PRO A 61 -9.86 26.51 -6.78
C PRO A 61 -8.39 26.23 -6.42
N PRO A 62 -7.42 26.79 -7.16
CA PRO A 62 -6.01 26.77 -6.77
C PRO A 62 -5.77 27.39 -5.39
N GLY A 63 -4.77 26.88 -4.68
CA GLY A 63 -4.32 27.44 -3.39
C GLY A 63 -5.11 27.00 -2.16
N THR A 64 -6.01 26.00 -2.26
CA THR A 64 -6.77 25.51 -1.09
C THR A 64 -6.74 23.99 -0.82
N VAL A 65 -6.80 23.05 -1.77
CA VAL A 65 -5.80 22.62 -2.78
C VAL A 65 -6.42 21.39 -3.47
N ASN A 66 -6.30 21.05 -4.77
CA ASN A 66 -5.71 21.65 -5.98
C ASN A 66 -4.21 22.03 -5.98
N PHE A 67 -3.43 21.33 -6.82
CA PHE A 67 -1.99 21.51 -7.07
C PHE A 67 -1.64 22.08 -8.47
N GLY A 68 -2.63 22.51 -9.26
CA GLY A 68 -2.45 23.10 -10.59
C GLY A 68 -2.69 24.61 -10.62
N THR A 69 -2.59 25.22 -11.81
CA THR A 69 -2.91 26.65 -12.03
C THR A 69 -4.39 26.90 -12.33
N GLU A 70 -5.13 25.86 -12.74
CA GLU A 70 -6.54 25.94 -13.14
C GLU A 70 -7.47 25.32 -12.09
N PRO A 71 -8.75 25.75 -11.99
CA PRO A 71 -9.76 25.09 -11.17
C PRO A 71 -10.01 23.64 -11.61
N TYR A 72 -10.29 22.76 -10.65
CA TYR A 72 -10.69 21.38 -10.91
C TYR A 72 -12.12 21.14 -10.43
N VAL A 73 -12.95 20.42 -11.20
CA VAL A 73 -14.35 20.14 -10.84
C VAL A 73 -14.52 18.67 -10.53
N VAL A 74 -14.91 18.38 -9.29
CA VAL A 74 -15.27 17.03 -8.82
C VAL A 74 -16.75 16.80 -9.06
N HIS A 75 -17.07 15.73 -9.78
CA HIS A 75 -18.43 15.26 -10.03
C HIS A 75 -18.78 14.11 -9.09
N ARG A 76 -20.08 13.90 -8.88
CA ARG A 76 -20.59 12.75 -8.13
C ARG A 76 -20.18 11.45 -8.83
N GLY A 77 -19.53 10.55 -8.09
CA GLY A 77 -19.01 9.29 -8.62
C GLY A 77 -17.56 9.35 -9.13
N ASP A 78 -16.89 10.50 -9.12
CA ASP A 78 -15.45 10.57 -9.41
C ASP A 78 -14.64 9.82 -8.36
N ARG A 79 -13.53 9.19 -8.76
CA ARG A 79 -12.60 8.52 -7.82
C ARG A 79 -11.65 9.54 -7.23
N VAL A 80 -11.76 9.79 -5.92
CA VAL A 80 -11.08 10.92 -5.25
C VAL A 80 -10.10 10.51 -4.15
N ALA A 81 -10.13 9.25 -3.71
CA ALA A 81 -9.19 8.70 -2.73
C ALA A 81 -9.10 7.18 -2.84
N GLN A 82 -8.17 6.58 -2.10
CA GLN A 82 -8.05 5.12 -1.94
C GLN A 82 -8.01 4.73 -0.46
N LEU A 83 -8.72 3.66 -0.11
CA LEU A 83 -8.68 3.02 1.20
C LEU A 83 -7.71 1.83 1.17
N VAL A 84 -6.71 1.82 2.05
CA VAL A 84 -5.72 0.75 2.17
C VAL A 84 -5.74 0.20 3.60
N PHE A 85 -5.76 -1.13 3.74
CA PHE A 85 -5.66 -1.82 5.02
C PHE A 85 -4.23 -2.32 5.21
N ALA A 86 -3.49 -1.70 6.13
CA ALA A 86 -2.12 -2.07 6.46
C ALA A 86 -2.00 -2.53 7.92
N GLN A 87 -1.22 -3.59 8.17
CA GLN A 87 -0.84 -3.98 9.52
C GLN A 87 0.28 -3.05 10.02
N VAL A 88 0.11 -2.49 11.21
CA VAL A 88 1.10 -1.63 11.88
C VAL A 88 1.54 -2.25 13.19
N ALA A 89 2.84 -2.23 13.46
CA ALA A 89 3.39 -2.73 14.72
C ALA A 89 3.09 -1.73 15.86
N ARG A 90 2.68 -2.25 17.02
CA ARG A 90 2.73 -1.48 18.28
C ARG A 90 4.14 -1.61 18.86
N VAL A 91 4.80 -0.47 19.06
CA VAL A 91 6.18 -0.42 19.56
C VAL A 91 6.23 0.08 21.01
N SER A 92 7.21 -0.41 21.77
CA SER A 92 7.65 0.23 23.01
C SER A 92 8.98 0.91 22.71
N LEU A 93 9.10 2.19 23.05
CA LEU A 93 10.34 2.94 22.85
C LEU A 93 11.31 2.64 24.00
N ALA A 94 12.52 2.20 23.65
CA ALA A 94 13.63 2.06 24.58
C ALA A 94 14.71 3.08 24.20
N ALA A 95 15.04 4.00 25.12
CA ALA A 95 16.12 4.93 24.92
C ALA A 95 17.48 4.20 25.03
N ALA A 96 18.41 4.53 24.14
CA ALA A 96 19.78 4.06 24.14
C ALA A 96 20.72 5.26 23.97
N ALA A 97 21.96 5.15 24.48
CA ALA A 97 22.99 6.16 24.25
C ALA A 97 23.45 6.17 22.79
N ASP A 98 23.60 4.97 22.21
CA ASP A 98 24.12 4.73 20.86
C ASP A 98 23.30 3.63 20.15
N LEU A 99 23.41 3.57 18.82
CA LEU A 99 22.84 2.51 17.99
C LEU A 99 23.97 1.67 17.36
N SER A 100 23.68 0.41 17.02
CA SER A 100 24.63 -0.44 16.31
C SER A 100 24.95 0.09 14.92
N GLU A 101 26.23 0.07 14.52
CA GLU A 101 26.64 0.37 13.16
C GLU A 101 25.91 -0.52 12.13
N THR A 102 25.66 0.04 10.95
CA THR A 102 25.09 -0.69 9.81
C THR A 102 25.89 -0.38 8.55
N ALA A 103 25.82 -1.24 7.53
CA ALA A 103 26.48 -1.00 6.24
C ALA A 103 26.02 0.29 5.53
N ARG A 104 24.90 0.89 5.95
CA ARG A 104 24.41 2.19 5.47
C ARG A 104 25.04 3.38 6.23
N GLY A 105 25.42 3.18 7.49
CA GLY A 105 25.87 4.25 8.39
C GLY A 105 24.92 5.46 8.39
N ASP A 106 25.49 6.66 8.36
CA ASP A 106 24.77 7.94 8.26
C ASP A 106 24.25 8.27 6.84
N GLY A 107 24.23 7.29 5.92
CA GLY A 107 23.88 7.47 4.51
C GLY A 107 22.44 7.96 4.25
N GLY A 108 22.25 9.27 4.14
CA GLY A 108 20.99 9.93 3.73
C GLY A 108 20.94 10.32 2.25
N PHE A 109 19.81 10.89 1.82
CA PHE A 109 19.66 11.72 0.61
C PHE A 109 20.45 11.27 -0.66
N GLY A 110 20.17 10.07 -1.17
CA GLY A 110 20.76 9.61 -2.44
C GLY A 110 22.18 9.05 -2.33
N HIS A 111 22.66 8.65 -1.14
CA HIS A 111 24.02 8.11 -0.95
C HIS A 111 24.40 6.90 -1.83
N SER A 112 23.42 6.23 -2.46
CA SER A 112 23.62 5.08 -3.35
C SER A 112 23.73 5.44 -4.83
N GLY A 113 23.70 6.72 -5.20
CA GLY A 113 23.75 7.19 -6.60
C GLY A 113 22.46 7.87 -7.09
N ARG A 114 22.47 8.24 -8.37
CA ARG A 114 21.40 9.00 -9.06
C ARG A 114 20.65 8.13 -10.05
#